data_AF-G7YX51-F1
#
_entry.id   AF-G7YX51-F1
#
_cell.length_a   1.000
_cell.length_b   1.000
_cell.length_c   1.000
_cell.angle_alpha   90.00
_cell.angle_beta   90.00
_cell.angle_gamma   90.00
#
_symmetry.space_group_name_H-M   'P 1'
#
loop_
_entity.id
_entity.type
_entity.pdbx_description
1 polymer ?
#
loop_
_entity_poly.entity_id
_entity_poly.type
_entity_poly.pdbx_seq_one_letter_code
_entity_poly.pdbx_strand_id
1 'polypeptide(L)'
;MTPEQVLSLLDLHASRTFPHTWKTVSRRRRQLAHRMPVNRKQIRRANYAAIQTLYHQRRKDAASAVLDGSWKDLYKGNCGLPPDAEQYWKQVLSAPKHVDSRPSRVIVPSDWSLIEPITGEEVGRTVRSMGNSSPGLDKLTPRMLRRFNANVLGIPSLSATIPMQRRVRMVKLLSTQCRVLRNVVNDSAFGKVVRDLSLPIRVHGSCVNTKEELVAAWGDSLHNSVDGRGLRELVASPLSNRWLVFPERVFSRIFIRGIQLRCNLLRTRVRSARHGHGGQTILCRGNCGQPDSLVHILQSCWITHDARCARHNRVARELAKRLRRLGYTVFEELRAPTSTSFIKPDLIAVRERRATVIDVSIVSDGRGVTVWNEKKQKYGADEFSLAIISALRAIGCDVDFLVHQPMIISYRGICFPQSAEAVIGLGLSKVTVSDLCLLAIVGSLRAYDTFMRGTWR
;
A
#
# COMPACT_ATOMS: atom_id res chain seq x y z
N MET A 1 41.48 -17.76 -32.51
CA MET A 1 40.82 -18.31 -31.32
C MET A 1 39.64 -19.15 -31.78
N THR A 2 39.50 -20.37 -31.27
CA THR A 2 38.35 -21.21 -31.58
C THR A 2 37.09 -20.68 -30.89
N PRO A 3 35.88 -20.97 -31.38
CA PRO A 3 34.62 -20.54 -30.76
C PRO A 3 34.52 -20.94 -29.28
N GLU A 4 35.07 -22.10 -28.93
CA GLU A 4 35.16 -22.62 -27.57
C GLU A 4 36.04 -21.76 -26.65
N GLN A 5 37.15 -21.23 -27.19
CA GLN A 5 38.02 -20.31 -26.46
C GLN A 5 37.36 -18.95 -26.22
N VAL A 6 36.53 -18.48 -27.15
CA VAL A 6 35.77 -17.23 -27.00
C VAL A 6 34.67 -17.38 -25.95
N LEU A 7 33.93 -18.49 -25.97
CA LEU A 7 32.93 -18.83 -24.96
C LEU A 7 33.55 -18.93 -23.56
N SER A 8 34.67 -19.64 -23.43
CA SER A 8 35.40 -19.77 -22.16
C SER A 8 35.86 -18.41 -21.60
N LEU A 9 36.33 -17.50 -22.46
CA LEU A 9 36.72 -16.15 -22.05
C LEU A 9 35.53 -15.28 -21.63
N LEU A 10 34.39 -15.40 -22.32
CA LEU A 10 33.16 -14.70 -21.97
C LEU A 10 32.60 -15.19 -20.63
N ASP A 11 32.60 -16.51 -20.40
CA ASP A 11 32.17 -17.09 -19.13
C ASP A 11 33.10 -16.71 -17.98
N LEU A 12 34.42 -16.69 -18.21
CA LEU A 12 35.40 -16.23 -17.24
C LEU A 12 35.22 -14.74 -16.89
N HIS A 13 34.94 -13.90 -17.89
CA HIS A 13 34.65 -12.48 -17.70
C HIS A 13 33.35 -12.28 -16.93
N ALA A 14 32.28 -12.98 -17.29
CA ALA A 14 30.99 -12.93 -16.61
C ALA A 14 31.11 -13.35 -15.13
N SER A 15 31.88 -14.40 -14.86
CA SER A 15 32.13 -14.92 -13.50
C SER A 15 32.89 -13.93 -12.62
N ARG A 16 33.88 -13.22 -13.18
CA ARG A 16 34.68 -12.22 -12.47
C ARG A 16 33.93 -10.91 -12.21
N THR A 17 33.15 -10.46 -13.20
CA THR A 17 32.48 -9.15 -13.13
C THR A 17 31.14 -9.22 -12.40
N PHE A 18 30.48 -10.39 -12.37
CA PHE A 18 29.18 -10.60 -11.72
C PHE A 18 29.21 -11.80 -10.74
N PRO A 19 29.92 -11.71 -9.60
CA PRO A 19 30.10 -12.83 -8.67
C PRO A 19 28.81 -13.29 -7.97
N HIS A 20 27.74 -12.50 -8.05
CA HIS A 20 26.40 -12.84 -7.58
C HIS A 20 25.42 -12.81 -8.74
N THR A 21 25.64 -13.66 -9.75
CA THR A 21 24.56 -14.01 -10.67
C THR A 21 23.45 -14.66 -9.86
N TRP A 22 22.24 -14.09 -9.95
CA TRP A 22 21.03 -14.75 -9.51
C TRP A 22 21.06 -16.14 -10.14
N LYS A 23 21.28 -17.19 -9.34
CA LYS A 23 20.85 -18.53 -9.73
C LYS A 23 19.35 -18.37 -9.83
N THR A 24 18.86 -18.04 -11.03
CA THR A 24 17.52 -18.46 -11.36
C THR A 24 17.56 -19.93 -11.01
N VAL A 25 16.77 -20.30 -10.01
CA VAL A 25 16.23 -21.65 -10.02
C VAL A 25 15.51 -21.63 -11.36
N SER A 26 16.23 -22.04 -12.41
CA SER A 26 15.72 -22.96 -13.38
C SER A 26 15.01 -23.96 -12.50
N ARG A 27 13.73 -23.66 -12.18
CA ARG A 27 12.68 -24.66 -12.15
C ARG A 27 13.05 -25.39 -13.39
N ARG A 28 13.78 -26.52 -13.23
CA ARG A 28 14.29 -27.32 -14.34
C ARG A 28 13.20 -27.16 -15.36
N ARG A 29 13.46 -26.36 -16.40
CA ARG A 29 12.50 -26.17 -17.48
C ARG A 29 12.42 -27.60 -17.89
N ARG A 30 11.37 -28.33 -17.43
CA ARG A 30 11.43 -29.78 -17.33
C ARG A 30 11.96 -30.10 -18.69
N GLN A 31 13.16 -30.65 -18.76
CA GLN A 31 13.53 -31.34 -19.96
C GLN A 31 12.53 -32.48 -19.89
N LEU A 32 11.31 -32.20 -20.35
CA LEU A 32 10.53 -33.05 -21.20
C LEU A 32 11.53 -33.32 -22.32
N ALA A 33 12.53 -34.15 -22.03
CA ALA A 33 12.97 -35.13 -22.97
C ALA A 33 11.66 -35.62 -23.57
N HIS A 34 11.49 -35.27 -24.84
CA HIS A 34 10.35 -35.62 -25.66
C HIS A 34 10.06 -37.11 -25.43
N ARG A 35 9.21 -37.44 -24.45
CA ARG A 35 8.39 -38.63 -24.57
C ARG A 35 7.31 -38.18 -25.51
N MET A 36 7.61 -38.23 -26.80
CA MET A 36 6.57 -38.13 -27.82
C MET A 36 5.49 -39.12 -27.40
N PRO A 37 4.25 -38.66 -27.16
CA PRO A 37 3.18 -39.57 -26.74
C PRO A 37 3.01 -40.64 -27.82
N VAL A 38 3.28 -41.90 -27.45
CA VAL A 38 3.42 -43.02 -28.41
C VAL A 38 2.04 -43.61 -28.74
N ASN A 39 1.06 -43.45 -27.86
CA ASN A 39 -0.31 -43.99 -28.02
C ASN A 39 -1.32 -42.87 -28.34
N ARG A 40 -2.28 -43.13 -29.24
CA ARG A 40 -3.40 -42.23 -29.61
C ARG A 40 -4.09 -41.58 -28.40
N LYS A 41 -4.27 -42.32 -27.30
CA LYS A 41 -4.90 -41.79 -26.07
C LYS A 41 -4.05 -40.72 -25.38
N GLN A 42 -2.72 -40.88 -25.40
CA GLN A 42 -1.78 -39.90 -24.84
C GLN A 42 -1.68 -38.65 -25.70
N ILE A 43 -1.69 -38.81 -27.03
CA ILE A 43 -1.71 -37.69 -28.00
C ILE A 43 -2.95 -36.81 -27.77
N ARG A 44 -4.14 -37.41 -27.66
CA ARG A 44 -5.38 -36.68 -27.38
C ARG A 44 -5.32 -35.90 -26.06
N ARG A 45 -4.79 -36.51 -24.99
CA ARG A 45 -4.63 -35.85 -23.68
C ARG A 45 -3.65 -34.68 -23.75
N ALA A 46 -2.54 -34.82 -24.48
CA ALA A 46 -1.54 -33.76 -24.66
C ALA A 46 -2.10 -32.57 -25.45
N ASN A 47 -2.77 -32.82 -26.58
CA ASN A 47 -3.43 -31.77 -27.36
C ASN A 47 -4.54 -31.07 -26.57
N TYR A 48 -5.34 -31.82 -25.81
CA TYR A 48 -6.38 -31.25 -24.97
C TYR A 48 -5.80 -30.34 -23.87
N ALA A 49 -4.72 -30.77 -23.20
CA ALA A 49 -4.03 -29.94 -22.22
C ALA A 49 -3.40 -28.68 -22.86
N ALA A 50 -2.82 -28.81 -24.05
CA ALA A 50 -2.24 -27.69 -24.80
C ALA A 50 -3.30 -26.67 -25.20
N ILE A 51 -4.45 -27.11 -25.75
CA ILE A 51 -5.53 -26.20 -26.16
C ILE A 51 -6.24 -25.57 -24.95
N GLN A 52 -6.40 -26.29 -23.84
CA GLN A 52 -6.91 -25.73 -22.59
C GLN A 52 -5.99 -24.64 -22.05
N THR A 53 -4.68 -24.88 -22.08
CA THR A 53 -3.70 -23.86 -21.68
C THR A 53 -3.76 -22.64 -22.60
N LEU A 54 -3.83 -22.85 -23.93
CA LEU A 54 -3.93 -21.77 -24.91
C LEU A 54 -5.25 -20.99 -24.74
N TYR A 55 -6.36 -21.66 -24.46
CA TYR A 55 -7.66 -21.04 -24.21
C TYR A 55 -7.65 -20.13 -22.97
N HIS A 56 -7.03 -20.59 -21.87
CA HIS A 56 -6.90 -19.78 -20.66
C HIS A 56 -6.00 -18.56 -20.87
N GLN A 57 -4.99 -18.65 -21.73
CA GLN A 57 -4.06 -17.55 -22.01
C GLN A 57 -4.60 -16.57 -23.07
N ARG A 58 -5.10 -17.10 -24.20
CA ARG A 58 -5.53 -16.36 -25.39
C ARG A 58 -6.64 -17.11 -26.14
N ARG A 59 -7.89 -16.79 -25.81
CA ARG A 59 -9.08 -17.44 -26.39
C ARG A 59 -9.17 -17.34 -27.92
N LYS A 60 -8.74 -16.22 -28.51
CA LYS A 60 -8.79 -16.00 -29.97
C LYS A 60 -7.87 -16.97 -30.71
N ASP A 61 -6.63 -17.11 -30.25
CA ASP A 61 -5.64 -17.98 -30.87
C ASP A 61 -6.01 -19.47 -30.69
N ALA A 62 -6.62 -19.82 -29.55
CA ALA A 62 -7.19 -21.15 -29.35
C ALA A 62 -8.36 -21.43 -30.31
N ALA A 63 -9.24 -20.45 -30.54
CA ALA A 63 -10.32 -20.59 -31.51
C ALA A 63 -9.77 -20.77 -32.93
N SER A 64 -8.80 -19.94 -33.34
CA SER A 64 -8.13 -20.08 -34.65
C SER A 64 -7.49 -21.47 -34.80
N ALA A 65 -6.74 -21.94 -33.81
CA ALA A 65 -6.07 -23.23 -33.85
C ALA A 65 -7.05 -24.42 -33.94
N VAL A 66 -8.25 -24.27 -33.37
CA VAL A 66 -9.32 -25.28 -33.50
C VAL A 66 -9.94 -25.24 -34.90
N LEU A 67 -10.20 -24.03 -35.42
CA LEU A 67 -10.84 -23.81 -36.72
C LEU A 67 -9.95 -24.20 -37.90
N ASP A 68 -8.65 -23.90 -37.84
CA ASP A 68 -7.68 -24.24 -38.89
C ASP A 68 -7.16 -25.69 -38.78
N GLY A 69 -7.54 -26.42 -37.73
CA GLY A 69 -7.17 -27.81 -37.50
C GLY A 69 -5.75 -28.03 -36.97
N SER A 70 -4.95 -26.97 -36.79
CA SER A 70 -3.57 -27.05 -36.29
C SER A 70 -3.47 -27.59 -34.87
N TRP A 71 -4.56 -27.53 -34.09
CA TRP A 71 -4.63 -28.07 -32.74
C TRP A 71 -4.31 -29.56 -32.63
N LYS A 72 -4.49 -30.33 -33.72
CA LYS A 72 -4.21 -31.77 -33.79
C LYS A 72 -2.72 -32.09 -33.66
N ASP A 73 -1.86 -31.14 -33.98
CA ASP A 73 -0.41 -31.29 -34.00
C ASP A 73 0.32 -30.55 -32.87
N LEU A 74 -0.40 -29.86 -31.98
CA LEU A 74 0.20 -29.08 -30.87
C LEU A 74 1.10 -29.91 -29.94
N TYR A 75 0.79 -31.20 -29.75
CA TYR A 75 1.63 -32.11 -28.97
C TYR A 75 3.05 -32.30 -29.54
N LYS A 76 3.24 -32.01 -30.83
CA LYS A 76 4.56 -32.08 -31.49
C LYS A 76 5.47 -30.93 -31.07
N GLY A 77 4.96 -29.93 -30.35
CA GLY A 77 5.69 -28.71 -30.00
C GLY A 77 5.94 -27.85 -31.24
N ASN A 78 6.66 -26.73 -31.09
CA ASN A 78 7.11 -25.96 -32.26
C ASN A 78 7.85 -26.92 -33.19
N CYS A 79 7.25 -27.16 -34.36
CA CYS A 79 7.90 -27.76 -35.50
C CYS A 79 9.29 -27.11 -35.65
N GLY A 80 10.30 -27.94 -35.87
CA GLY A 80 11.69 -27.49 -36.02
C GLY A 80 11.80 -26.35 -37.02
N LEU A 81 12.93 -25.64 -36.95
CA LEU A 81 13.29 -24.63 -37.95
C LEU A 81 12.98 -25.16 -39.36
N PRO A 82 12.40 -24.36 -40.26
CA PRO A 82 12.11 -24.77 -41.62
C PRO A 82 13.33 -25.50 -42.23
N PRO A 83 13.14 -26.53 -43.06
CA PRO A 83 14.25 -27.34 -43.59
C PRO A 83 15.38 -26.49 -44.20
N ASP A 84 15.01 -25.37 -44.81
CA ASP A 84 15.95 -24.48 -45.51
C ASP A 84 16.39 -23.28 -44.65
N ALA A 85 16.02 -23.23 -43.37
CA ALA A 85 16.32 -22.11 -42.49
C ALA A 85 17.83 -21.91 -42.32
N GLU A 86 18.59 -23.00 -42.22
CA GLU A 86 20.05 -22.92 -42.16
C GLU A 86 20.63 -22.35 -43.46
N GLN A 87 20.13 -22.82 -44.62
CA GLN A 87 20.56 -22.32 -45.93
C GLN A 87 20.22 -20.84 -46.12
N TYR A 88 19.00 -20.44 -45.75
CA TYR A 88 18.55 -19.05 -45.79
C TYR A 88 19.43 -18.14 -44.92
N TRP A 89 19.63 -18.49 -43.65
CA TRP A 89 20.44 -17.67 -42.75
C TRP A 89 21.92 -17.67 -43.12
N LYS A 90 22.45 -18.78 -43.64
CA LYS A 90 23.82 -18.84 -44.15
C LYS A 90 23.99 -17.91 -45.36
N GLN A 91 23.00 -17.84 -46.25
CA GLN A 91 23.00 -16.93 -47.38
C GLN A 91 22.93 -15.45 -46.94
N VAL A 92 22.04 -15.13 -45.98
CA VAL A 92 21.89 -13.78 -45.43
C VAL A 92 23.14 -13.31 -44.67
N LEU A 93 23.73 -14.18 -43.85
CA LEU A 93 24.86 -13.83 -42.99
C LEU A 93 26.22 -13.90 -43.69
N SER A 94 26.34 -14.68 -44.77
CA SER A 94 27.57 -14.75 -45.58
C SER A 94 27.56 -13.76 -46.75
N ALA A 95 26.46 -13.03 -46.97
CA ALA A 95 26.39 -11.99 -47.97
C ALA A 95 27.47 -10.92 -47.70
N PRO A 96 28.17 -10.43 -48.74
CA PRO A 96 29.15 -9.36 -48.57
C PRO A 96 28.48 -8.15 -47.90
N LYS A 97 29.21 -7.53 -46.98
CA LYS A 97 28.72 -6.38 -46.20
C LYS A 97 28.12 -5.35 -47.16
N HIS A 98 26.80 -5.16 -47.06
CA HIS A 98 26.15 -4.11 -47.82
C HIS A 98 26.82 -2.78 -47.46
N VAL A 99 27.41 -2.11 -48.45
CA VAL A 99 28.03 -0.80 -48.26
C VAL A 99 26.92 0.14 -47.84
N ASP A 100 27.01 0.63 -46.61
CA ASP A 100 26.03 1.54 -46.05
C ASP A 100 26.11 2.87 -46.80
N SER A 101 25.25 3.05 -47.81
CA SER A 101 25.15 4.25 -48.62
C SER A 101 24.33 5.36 -47.94
N ARG A 102 23.90 5.14 -46.68
CA ARG A 102 23.22 6.19 -45.92
C ARG A 102 24.24 7.28 -45.62
N PRO A 103 23.87 8.56 -45.80
CA PRO A 103 24.77 9.67 -45.46
C PRO A 103 25.20 9.54 -44.00
N SER A 104 26.48 9.78 -43.73
CA SER A 104 26.98 9.84 -42.35
C SER A 104 26.07 10.78 -41.56
N ARG A 105 25.59 10.32 -40.41
CA ARG A 105 24.75 11.16 -39.55
C ARG A 105 25.55 12.43 -39.27
N VAL A 106 25.02 13.56 -39.69
CA VAL A 106 25.56 14.88 -39.36
C VAL A 106 25.77 14.88 -37.85
N ILE A 107 27.01 15.11 -37.42
CA ILE A 107 27.32 15.31 -36.01
C ILE A 107 26.62 16.62 -35.64
N VAL A 108 25.41 16.49 -35.09
CA VAL A 108 24.66 17.62 -34.55
C VAL A 108 25.43 18.16 -33.35
N PRO A 109 25.45 19.48 -33.11
CA PRO A 109 26.09 20.08 -31.96
C PRO A 109 25.68 19.37 -30.67
N SER A 110 26.63 19.20 -29.75
CA SER A 110 26.40 18.55 -28.47
C SER A 110 25.31 19.29 -27.68
N ASP A 111 24.13 18.71 -27.61
CA ASP A 111 23.03 19.22 -26.81
C ASP A 111 23.15 18.68 -25.37
N TRP A 112 23.74 19.50 -24.51
CA TRP A 112 23.92 19.18 -23.09
C TRP A 112 22.58 19.09 -22.33
N SER A 113 21.48 19.59 -22.90
CA SER A 113 20.14 19.48 -22.28
C SER A 113 19.68 18.01 -22.17
N LEU A 114 20.21 17.11 -23.02
CA LEU A 114 19.94 15.68 -22.94
C LEU A 114 20.52 15.00 -21.69
N ILE A 115 21.44 15.66 -20.98
CA ILE A 115 22.02 15.19 -19.70
C ILE A 115 21.27 15.77 -18.50
N GLU A 116 20.39 16.76 -18.71
CA GLU A 116 19.63 17.36 -17.63
C GLU A 116 18.67 16.34 -16.98
N PRO A 117 18.41 16.47 -15.68
CA PRO A 117 17.51 15.56 -14.97
C PRO A 117 16.10 15.64 -15.55
N ILE A 118 15.57 14.49 -15.97
CA ILE A 118 14.19 14.39 -16.47
C ILE A 118 13.22 14.89 -15.39
N THR A 119 12.47 15.93 -15.72
CA THR A 119 11.53 16.58 -14.81
C THR A 119 10.18 15.86 -14.80
N GLY A 120 9.43 16.01 -13.70
CA GLY A 120 8.07 15.45 -13.61
C GLY A 120 7.11 16.00 -14.68
N GLU A 121 7.33 17.24 -15.12
CA GLU A 121 6.55 17.87 -16.19
C GLU A 121 6.87 17.28 -17.56
N GLU A 122 8.13 16.95 -17.85
CA GLU A 122 8.53 16.26 -19.07
C GLU A 122 7.98 14.84 -19.11
N VAL A 123 8.05 14.09 -18.01
CA VAL A 123 7.40 12.77 -17.93
C VAL A 123 5.90 12.91 -18.16
N GLY A 124 5.25 13.89 -17.52
CA GLY A 124 3.83 14.15 -17.69
C GLY A 124 3.45 14.52 -19.13
N ARG A 125 4.22 15.39 -19.78
CA ARG A 125 4.04 15.77 -21.20
C ARG A 125 4.23 14.56 -22.12
N THR A 126 5.25 13.76 -21.87
CA THR A 126 5.60 12.58 -22.69
C THR A 126 4.55 11.47 -22.56
N VAL A 127 4.09 11.17 -21.34
CA VAL A 127 3.01 10.19 -21.11
C VAL A 127 1.69 10.64 -21.73
N ARG A 128 1.43 11.95 -21.80
CA ARG A 128 0.27 12.52 -22.50
C ARG A 128 0.40 12.40 -24.02
N SER A 129 1.59 12.63 -24.59
CA SER A 129 1.84 12.54 -26.03
C SER A 129 1.94 11.10 -26.55
N MET A 130 2.18 10.12 -25.69
CA MET A 130 2.20 8.70 -26.06
C MET A 130 0.84 8.21 -26.57
N GLY A 131 0.83 7.60 -27.76
CA GLY A 131 -0.35 6.93 -28.33
C GLY A 131 -0.74 5.62 -27.61
N ASN A 132 -1.49 4.77 -28.30
CA ASN A 132 -1.74 3.41 -27.81
C ASN A 132 -0.53 2.53 -28.13
N SER A 133 0.30 2.23 -27.13
CA SER A 133 1.37 1.25 -27.26
C SER A 133 0.99 -0.07 -26.59
N SER A 134 1.57 -1.16 -27.10
CA SER A 134 1.47 -2.48 -26.50
C SER A 134 2.10 -2.47 -25.10
N PRO A 135 1.53 -3.19 -24.12
CA PRO A 135 2.11 -3.30 -22.80
C PRO A 135 3.51 -3.93 -22.86
N GLY A 136 4.45 -3.40 -22.07
CA GLY A 136 5.76 -4.02 -21.87
C GLY A 136 5.67 -5.35 -21.12
N LEU A 137 6.83 -5.95 -20.81
CA LEU A 137 6.94 -7.15 -19.96
C LEU A 137 6.29 -6.97 -18.57
N ASP A 138 6.18 -5.72 -18.12
CA ASP A 138 5.54 -5.25 -16.90
C ASP A 138 4.00 -5.11 -17.00
N LYS A 139 3.44 -5.27 -18.20
CA LYS A 139 2.01 -5.13 -18.53
C LYS A 139 1.42 -3.74 -18.29
N LEU A 140 2.25 -2.71 -18.13
CA LEU A 140 1.79 -1.33 -18.00
C LEU A 140 1.55 -0.72 -19.38
N THR A 141 0.42 -0.06 -19.57
CA THR A 141 0.09 0.67 -20.81
C THR A 141 0.13 2.18 -20.59
N PRO A 142 0.38 3.00 -21.63
CA PRO A 142 0.29 4.46 -21.52
C PRO A 142 -1.08 4.94 -21.02
N ARG A 143 -2.15 4.20 -21.33
CA ARG A 143 -3.50 4.49 -20.81
C ARG A 143 -3.60 4.27 -19.30
N MET A 144 -2.90 3.29 -18.75
CA MET A 144 -2.79 3.09 -17.31
C MET A 144 -1.91 4.17 -16.69
N LEU A 145 -0.76 4.48 -17.29
CA LEU A 145 0.16 5.54 -16.83
C LEU A 145 -0.52 6.92 -16.73
N ARG A 146 -1.36 7.28 -17.71
CA ARG A 146 -2.17 8.52 -17.70
C ARG A 146 -3.17 8.63 -16.56
N ARG A 147 -3.56 7.52 -15.92
CA ARG A 147 -4.51 7.52 -14.79
C ARG A 147 -3.82 7.75 -13.45
N PHE A 148 -2.50 7.68 -13.41
CA PHE A 148 -1.76 7.87 -12.17
C PHE A 148 -1.32 9.33 -12.04
N ASN A 149 -1.55 9.89 -10.87
CA ASN A 149 -0.96 11.15 -10.49
C ASN A 149 0.51 10.88 -10.12
N ALA A 150 1.46 11.59 -10.73
CA ALA A 150 2.90 11.32 -10.60
C ALA A 150 3.39 11.30 -9.13
N ASN A 151 2.63 11.91 -8.22
CA ASN A 151 2.97 12.07 -6.81
C ASN A 151 2.41 10.97 -5.87
N VAL A 152 1.68 9.96 -6.36
CA VAL A 152 0.94 9.00 -5.50
C VAL A 152 1.47 7.56 -5.57
N LEU A 153 2.38 7.25 -6.48
CA LEU A 153 2.74 5.87 -6.85
C LEU A 153 3.84 5.19 -6.01
N GLY A 154 4.32 5.81 -4.93
CA GLY A 154 5.59 5.38 -4.33
C GLY A 154 6.77 5.54 -5.30
N ILE A 155 6.60 6.42 -6.30
CA ILE A 155 7.67 6.83 -7.19
C ILE A 155 8.67 7.58 -6.30
N PRO A 156 9.93 7.11 -6.22
CA PRO A 156 10.95 7.81 -5.47
C PRO A 156 11.05 9.23 -6.04
N SER A 157 11.13 10.23 -5.16
CA SER A 157 11.42 11.60 -5.59
C SER A 157 12.72 11.59 -6.38
N LEU A 158 12.66 11.67 -7.71
CA LEU A 158 13.83 11.52 -8.57
C LEU A 158 14.82 12.65 -8.33
N SER A 159 14.31 13.86 -8.06
CA SER A 159 15.10 15.03 -7.71
C SER A 159 15.93 14.84 -6.44
N ALA A 160 15.48 14.02 -5.50
CA ALA A 160 16.27 13.66 -4.32
C ALA A 160 17.07 12.37 -4.50
N THR A 161 16.46 11.34 -5.09
CA THR A 161 17.02 9.99 -5.16
C THR A 161 18.19 9.89 -6.13
N ILE A 162 18.12 10.57 -7.29
CA ILE A 162 19.19 10.52 -8.29
C ILE A 162 20.48 11.16 -7.75
N PRO A 163 20.47 12.38 -7.18
CA PRO A 163 21.69 12.95 -6.59
C PRO A 163 22.28 12.08 -5.47
N MET A 164 21.46 11.47 -4.61
CA MET A 164 21.95 10.55 -3.56
C MET A 164 22.64 9.32 -4.15
N GLN A 165 22.03 8.68 -5.15
CA GLN A 165 22.64 7.53 -5.83
C GLN A 165 23.94 7.91 -6.54
N ARG A 166 23.98 9.10 -7.16
CA ARG A 166 25.20 9.63 -7.78
C ARG A 166 26.30 9.87 -6.74
N ARG A 167 25.98 10.43 -5.57
CA ARG A 167 26.94 10.60 -4.45
C ARG A 167 27.53 9.26 -4.00
N VAL A 168 26.70 8.23 -3.78
CA VAL A 168 27.18 6.89 -3.38
C VAL A 168 28.12 6.31 -4.42
N ARG A 169 27.81 6.45 -5.72
CA ARG A 169 28.71 6.04 -6.80
C ARG A 169 30.01 6.84 -6.79
N MET A 170 29.93 8.14 -6.49
CA MET A 170 31.08 9.02 -6.49
C MET A 170 32.04 8.75 -5.34
N VAL A 171 31.53 8.48 -4.14
CA VAL A 171 32.34 8.05 -2.99
C VAL A 171 33.11 6.77 -3.33
N LYS A 172 32.47 5.80 -4.00
CA LYS A 172 33.13 4.56 -4.45
C LYS A 172 34.23 4.81 -5.50
N LEU A 173 34.00 5.77 -6.39
CA LEU A 173 35.00 6.19 -7.40
C LEU A 173 36.18 6.89 -6.74
N LEU A 174 35.94 7.79 -5.78
CA LEU A 174 36.98 8.48 -5.02
C LEU A 174 37.82 7.52 -4.15
N SER A 175 37.19 6.48 -3.61
CA SER A 175 37.87 5.47 -2.79
C SER A 175 38.61 4.38 -3.60
N THR A 176 38.65 4.50 -4.94
CA THR A 176 39.23 3.45 -5.79
C THR A 176 40.77 3.43 -5.72
N GLN A 177 41.33 2.22 -5.68
CA GLN A 177 42.78 2.01 -5.79
C GLN A 177 43.24 1.81 -7.24
N CYS A 178 42.31 1.73 -8.20
CA CYS A 178 42.63 1.55 -9.61
C CYS A 178 43.31 2.81 -10.19
N ARG A 179 44.52 2.64 -10.73
CA ARG A 179 45.33 3.72 -11.32
C ARG A 179 44.60 4.49 -12.42
N VAL A 180 43.89 3.80 -13.31
CA VAL A 180 43.16 4.41 -14.43
C VAL A 180 42.04 5.31 -13.93
N LEU A 181 41.27 4.84 -12.94
CA LEU A 181 40.16 5.61 -12.37
C LEU A 181 40.65 6.79 -11.52
N ARG A 182 41.82 6.70 -10.87
CA ARG A 182 42.44 7.85 -10.18
C ARG A 182 42.79 8.99 -11.12
N ASN A 183 43.28 8.69 -12.32
CA ASN A 183 43.57 9.72 -13.31
C ASN A 183 42.30 10.47 -13.74
N VAL A 184 41.17 9.75 -13.87
CA VAL A 184 39.86 10.34 -14.16
C VAL A 184 39.36 11.21 -13.00
N VAL A 185 39.57 10.77 -11.76
CA VAL A 185 39.18 11.52 -10.56
C VAL A 185 39.96 12.83 -10.41
N ASN A 186 41.23 12.84 -10.80
CA ASN A 186 42.10 14.01 -10.71
C ASN A 186 41.87 15.03 -11.86
N ASP A 187 41.00 14.73 -12.81
CA ASP A 187 40.67 15.62 -13.91
C ASP A 187 39.81 16.82 -13.45
N SER A 188 40.05 18.00 -14.02
CA SER A 188 39.37 19.24 -13.63
C SER A 188 37.87 19.22 -13.94
N ALA A 189 37.44 18.53 -15.01
CA ALA A 189 36.03 18.33 -15.33
C ALA A 189 35.34 17.42 -14.29
N PHE A 190 36.08 16.45 -13.75
CA PHE A 190 35.58 15.61 -12.64
C PHE A 190 35.37 16.42 -11.36
N GLY A 191 36.28 17.37 -11.07
CA GLY A 191 36.14 18.31 -9.96
C GLY A 191 34.84 19.13 -9.99
N LYS A 192 34.35 19.51 -11.19
CA LYS A 192 33.06 20.20 -11.34
C LYS A 192 31.88 19.28 -10.95
N VAL A 193 31.89 18.04 -11.42
CA VAL A 193 30.86 17.03 -11.08
C VAL A 193 30.83 16.74 -9.57
N VAL A 194 31.99 16.70 -8.92
CA VAL A 194 32.09 16.53 -7.47
C VAL A 194 31.46 17.71 -6.72
N ARG A 195 31.70 18.96 -7.16
CA ARG A 195 31.09 20.16 -6.56
C ARG A 195 29.56 20.15 -6.69
N ASP A 196 29.04 19.86 -7.87
CA ASP A 196 27.59 19.83 -8.12
C ASP A 196 26.90 18.74 -7.29
N LEU A 197 27.52 17.57 -7.16
CA LEU A 197 26.99 16.50 -6.32
C LEU A 197 27.13 16.76 -4.83
N SER A 198 28.02 17.66 -4.41
CA SER A 198 28.19 18.06 -3.02
C SER A 198 27.12 19.07 -2.56
N LEU A 199 26.39 19.69 -3.48
CA LEU A 199 25.29 20.61 -3.15
C LEU A 199 24.20 19.90 -2.33
N PRO A 200 23.73 20.50 -1.23
CA PRO A 200 22.73 19.88 -0.36
C PRO A 200 21.42 19.63 -1.11
N ILE A 201 20.90 18.42 -1.00
CA ILE A 201 19.60 18.07 -1.57
C ILE A 201 18.55 18.64 -0.63
N ARG A 202 17.62 19.44 -1.16
CA ARG A 202 16.56 20.07 -0.35
C ARG A 202 15.21 19.49 -0.69
N VAL A 203 14.45 19.07 0.33
CA VAL A 203 13.09 18.57 0.21
C VAL A 203 12.23 19.25 1.26
N HIS A 204 11.19 19.98 0.82
CA HIS A 204 10.28 20.73 1.69
C HIS A 204 10.98 21.64 2.71
N GLY A 205 12.10 22.26 2.32
CA GLY A 205 12.89 23.15 3.18
C GLY A 205 13.99 22.46 3.99
N SER A 206 13.95 21.14 4.15
CA SER A 206 14.98 20.37 4.86
C SER A 206 16.11 19.93 3.94
N CYS A 207 17.35 20.03 4.40
CA CYS A 207 18.50 19.39 3.75
C CYS A 207 18.48 17.89 4.07
N VAL A 208 18.53 17.05 3.05
CA VAL A 208 18.49 15.59 3.15
C VAL A 208 19.72 15.00 2.48
N ASN A 209 20.45 14.14 3.19
CA ASN A 209 21.64 13.46 2.70
C ASN A 209 21.50 11.94 2.74
N THR A 210 20.62 11.43 3.60
CA THR A 210 20.34 10.00 3.76
C THR A 210 18.92 9.64 3.34
N LYS A 211 18.68 8.35 3.07
CA LYS A 211 17.36 7.89 2.62
C LYS A 211 16.35 8.03 3.75
N GLU A 212 16.82 7.83 4.97
CA GLU A 212 16.10 7.96 6.21
C GLU A 212 15.65 9.41 6.42
N GLU A 213 16.55 10.38 6.25
CA GLU A 213 16.21 11.82 6.28
C GLU A 213 15.21 12.21 5.19
N LEU A 214 15.35 11.66 3.99
CA LEU A 214 14.40 11.89 2.91
C LEU A 214 13.01 11.37 3.27
N VAL A 215 12.91 10.14 3.78
CA VAL A 215 11.63 9.56 4.23
C VAL A 215 11.03 10.36 5.39
N ALA A 216 11.85 10.80 6.34
CA ALA A 216 11.42 11.65 7.45
C ALA A 216 10.88 13.00 6.97
N ALA A 217 11.59 13.69 6.07
CA ALA A 217 11.17 14.99 5.54
C ALA A 217 9.82 14.90 4.77
N TRP A 218 9.64 13.86 3.96
CA TRP A 218 8.34 13.59 3.31
C TRP A 218 7.26 13.22 4.31
N GLY A 219 7.59 12.42 5.32
CA GLY A 219 6.69 12.05 6.41
C GLY A 219 6.21 13.27 7.20
N ASP A 220 7.12 14.17 7.57
CA ASP A 220 6.80 15.40 8.28
C ASP A 220 5.97 16.35 7.44
N SER A 221 6.31 16.54 6.17
CA SER A 221 5.50 17.30 5.22
C SER A 221 4.06 16.77 5.15
N LEU A 222 3.90 15.45 5.04
CA LEU A 222 2.59 14.79 5.05
C LEU A 222 1.87 15.00 6.39
N HIS A 223 2.52 14.75 7.52
CA HIS A 223 1.92 14.87 8.85
C HIS A 223 1.61 16.33 9.24
N ASN A 224 2.26 17.31 8.63
CA ASN A 224 1.93 18.72 8.81
C ASN A 224 0.77 19.18 7.90
N SER A 225 0.49 18.44 6.83
CA SER A 225 -0.65 18.72 5.96
C SER A 225 -2.00 18.46 6.64
N VAL A 226 -3.05 19.15 6.19
CA VAL A 226 -4.43 18.98 6.70
C VAL A 226 -4.93 17.53 6.55
N ASP A 227 -4.59 16.87 5.44
CA ASP A 227 -5.09 15.52 5.15
C ASP A 227 -4.27 14.43 5.87
N GLY A 228 -2.96 14.65 6.02
CA GLY A 228 -2.02 13.70 6.62
C GLY A 228 -1.80 13.86 8.12
N ARG A 229 -2.23 14.96 8.77
CA ARG A 229 -2.07 15.17 10.22
C ARG A 229 -2.58 14.01 11.08
N GLY A 230 -3.75 13.47 10.74
CA GLY A 230 -4.33 12.33 11.46
C GLY A 230 -3.60 11.00 11.24
N LEU A 231 -2.69 10.92 10.26
CA LEU A 231 -1.92 9.72 9.98
C LEU A 231 -0.73 9.53 10.93
N ARG A 232 -0.34 10.58 11.67
CA ARG A 232 0.79 10.52 12.63
C ARG A 232 0.61 9.41 13.66
N GLU A 233 -0.64 9.16 14.07
CA GLU A 233 -1.00 8.10 15.01
C GLU A 233 -0.86 6.68 14.44
N LEU A 234 -0.81 6.51 13.11
CA LEU A 234 -0.64 5.19 12.49
C LEU A 234 0.70 4.55 12.83
N VAL A 235 1.75 5.36 13.03
CA VAL A 235 3.09 4.87 13.37
C VAL A 235 3.07 4.17 14.73
N ALA A 236 2.33 4.73 15.69
CA ALA A 236 2.19 4.18 17.03
C ALA A 236 1.23 2.97 17.10
N SER A 237 0.45 2.69 16.06
CA SER A 237 -0.55 1.62 16.06
C SER A 237 -0.46 0.68 14.84
N PRO A 238 0.60 -0.15 14.74
CA PRO A 238 0.80 -1.04 13.58
C PRO A 238 -0.34 -2.04 13.36
N LEU A 239 -1.02 -2.48 14.44
CA LEU A 239 -2.16 -3.41 14.35
C LEU A 239 -3.32 -2.83 13.53
N SER A 240 -3.50 -1.51 13.61
CA SER A 240 -4.50 -0.80 12.81
C SER A 240 -4.21 -0.92 11.31
N ASN A 241 -2.97 -1.18 10.88
CA ASN A 241 -2.56 -1.26 9.47
C ASN A 241 -2.69 -2.65 8.86
N ARG A 242 -3.06 -3.67 9.64
CA ARG A 242 -3.04 -5.07 9.18
C ARG A 242 -3.90 -5.30 7.94
N TRP A 243 -5.04 -4.63 7.81
CA TRP A 243 -5.90 -4.73 6.62
C TRP A 243 -5.27 -4.15 5.34
N LEU A 244 -4.25 -3.29 5.45
CA LEU A 244 -3.45 -2.81 4.33
C LEU A 244 -2.44 -3.86 3.85
N VAL A 245 -1.89 -4.64 4.79
CA VAL A 245 -0.91 -5.70 4.53
C VAL A 245 -1.56 -6.95 3.94
N PHE A 246 -2.80 -7.24 4.35
CA PHE A 246 -3.57 -8.41 3.92
C PHE A 246 -4.86 -8.00 3.18
N PRO A 247 -4.75 -7.37 1.99
CA PRO A 247 -5.89 -6.83 1.25
C PRO A 247 -6.91 -7.90 0.85
N GLU A 248 -6.50 -9.16 0.70
CA GLU A 248 -7.37 -10.30 0.37
C GLU A 248 -8.43 -10.59 1.45
N ARG A 249 -8.24 -10.08 2.67
CA ARG A 249 -9.20 -10.24 3.78
C ARG A 249 -10.28 -9.15 3.81
N VAL A 250 -10.21 -8.18 2.91
CA VAL A 250 -11.14 -7.04 2.86
C VAL A 250 -11.75 -6.94 1.47
N PHE A 251 -13.07 -6.75 1.40
CA PHE A 251 -13.73 -6.48 0.14
C PHE A 251 -13.10 -5.27 -0.57
N SER A 252 -12.81 -5.40 -1.86
CA SER A 252 -12.06 -4.38 -2.63
C SER A 252 -12.68 -2.97 -2.52
N ARG A 253 -14.01 -2.88 -2.49
CA ARG A 253 -14.72 -1.61 -2.28
C ARG A 253 -14.41 -0.99 -0.91
N ILE A 254 -14.39 -1.78 0.15
CA ILE A 254 -14.05 -1.32 1.50
C ILE A 254 -12.58 -0.96 1.59
N PHE A 255 -11.70 -1.72 0.94
CA PHE A 255 -10.27 -1.42 0.89
C PHE A 255 -10.00 -0.04 0.27
N ILE A 256 -10.51 0.21 -0.94
CA ILE A 256 -10.34 1.49 -1.65
C ILE A 256 -10.93 2.64 -0.84
N ARG A 257 -12.17 2.49 -0.36
CA ARG A 257 -12.82 3.55 0.42
C ARG A 257 -12.21 3.75 1.79
N GLY A 258 -11.67 2.70 2.40
CA GLY A 258 -10.92 2.76 3.66
C GLY A 258 -9.64 3.57 3.49
N ILE A 259 -8.94 3.42 2.36
CA ILE A 259 -7.78 4.27 2.02
C ILE A 259 -8.25 5.72 1.83
N GLN A 260 -9.34 5.93 1.10
CA GLN A 260 -9.89 7.29 0.93
C GLN A 260 -10.28 7.94 2.27
N LEU A 261 -10.87 7.18 3.19
CA LEU A 261 -11.18 7.65 4.54
C LEU A 261 -9.90 7.99 5.30
N ARG A 262 -8.91 7.08 5.29
CA ARG A 262 -7.64 7.28 5.99
C ARG A 262 -6.87 8.47 5.48
N CYS A 263 -6.90 8.74 4.18
CA CYS A 263 -6.16 9.85 3.58
C CYS A 263 -7.01 11.13 3.44
N ASN A 264 -8.19 11.23 4.08
CA ASN A 264 -9.12 12.36 3.92
C ASN A 264 -9.49 12.69 2.46
N LEU A 265 -9.54 11.67 1.59
CA LEU A 265 -9.83 11.80 0.16
C LEU A 265 -11.32 11.67 -0.18
N LEU A 266 -12.16 11.30 0.78
CA LEU A 266 -13.60 11.29 0.58
C LEU A 266 -14.10 12.71 0.29
N ARG A 267 -15.07 12.84 -0.61
CA ARG A 267 -15.57 14.13 -1.08
C ARG A 267 -16.34 14.86 0.03
N THR A 268 -15.89 16.05 0.38
CA THR A 268 -16.60 17.01 1.25
C THR A 268 -16.59 18.40 0.61
N ARG A 269 -17.43 19.35 1.06
CA ARG A 269 -17.37 20.71 0.49
C ARG A 269 -16.06 21.42 0.85
N VAL A 270 -15.58 21.26 2.09
CA VAL A 270 -14.26 21.79 2.51
C VAL A 270 -13.13 21.27 1.61
N ARG A 271 -13.15 19.99 1.23
CA ARG A 271 -12.14 19.43 0.33
C ARG A 271 -12.31 19.93 -1.12
N SER A 272 -13.55 20.07 -1.58
CA SER A 272 -13.85 20.49 -2.95
C SER A 272 -13.48 21.96 -3.18
N ALA A 273 -13.70 22.82 -2.19
CA ALA A 273 -13.34 24.23 -2.23
C ALA A 273 -11.83 24.47 -2.43
N ARG A 274 -10.96 23.53 -2.03
CA ARG A 274 -9.50 23.63 -2.27
C ARG A 274 -9.10 23.57 -3.74
N HIS A 275 -9.96 23.06 -4.62
CA HIS A 275 -9.64 22.80 -6.04
C HIS A 275 -10.55 23.57 -7.02
N GLY A 276 -11.44 24.46 -6.52
CA GLY A 276 -12.41 25.16 -7.34
C GLY A 276 -12.17 26.67 -7.40
N HIS A 277 -12.64 27.30 -8.48
CA HIS A 277 -12.79 28.76 -8.57
C HIS A 277 -13.66 29.27 -7.41
N GLY A 278 -13.30 30.40 -6.81
CA GLY A 278 -13.96 30.94 -5.61
C GLY A 278 -15.49 31.02 -5.70
N GLY A 279 -16.17 30.83 -4.56
CA GLY A 279 -17.64 30.98 -4.45
C GLY A 279 -18.41 29.74 -3.96
N GLN A 280 -17.76 28.59 -3.73
CA GLN A 280 -18.44 27.42 -3.18
C GLN A 280 -18.56 27.48 -1.65
N THR A 281 -19.79 27.32 -1.13
CA THR A 281 -20.02 27.21 0.31
C THR A 281 -19.30 25.99 0.91
N ILE A 282 -18.61 26.21 2.04
CA ILE A 282 -17.95 25.17 2.82
C ILE A 282 -18.85 24.59 3.91
N LEU A 283 -20.04 25.15 4.11
CA LEU A 283 -20.93 24.78 5.21
C LEU A 283 -21.55 23.41 4.97
N CYS A 284 -21.87 22.72 6.07
CA CYS A 284 -22.49 21.42 6.10
C CYS A 284 -23.78 21.41 5.28
N ARG A 285 -23.93 20.41 4.42
CA ARG A 285 -25.18 20.19 3.64
C ARG A 285 -26.41 19.93 4.50
N GLY A 286 -26.22 19.55 5.77
CA GLY A 286 -27.29 19.40 6.75
C GLY A 286 -27.68 20.68 7.48
N ASN A 287 -27.22 21.85 7.00
CA ASN A 287 -27.55 23.18 7.52
C ASN A 287 -27.32 23.35 9.02
N CYS A 288 -26.36 22.64 9.61
CA CYS A 288 -26.05 22.74 11.03
C CYS A 288 -24.99 23.83 11.35
N GLY A 289 -24.68 24.72 10.41
CA GLY A 289 -23.73 25.82 10.56
C GLY A 289 -22.23 25.44 10.61
N GLN A 290 -21.89 24.15 10.71
CA GLN A 290 -20.49 23.70 10.78
C GLN A 290 -19.87 23.48 9.39
N PRO A 291 -18.54 23.50 9.24
CA PRO A 291 -17.88 23.14 7.98
C PRO A 291 -18.13 21.67 7.58
N ASP A 292 -18.49 21.44 6.31
CA ASP A 292 -18.64 20.13 5.66
C ASP A 292 -17.26 19.45 5.52
N SER A 293 -16.80 18.87 6.62
CA SER A 293 -15.54 18.15 6.77
C SER A 293 -15.80 16.74 7.26
N LEU A 294 -14.86 15.81 7.02
CA LEU A 294 -15.01 14.43 7.50
C LEU A 294 -15.10 14.35 9.01
N VAL A 295 -14.33 15.16 9.74
CA VAL A 295 -14.38 15.23 11.20
C VAL A 295 -15.79 15.61 11.64
N HIS A 296 -16.36 16.69 11.09
CA HIS A 296 -17.72 17.10 11.40
C HIS A 296 -18.74 15.99 11.07
N ILE A 297 -18.72 15.47 9.84
CA ILE A 297 -19.66 14.45 9.36
C ILE A 297 -19.61 13.20 10.24
N LEU A 298 -18.42 12.77 10.66
CA LEU A 298 -18.21 11.49 11.34
C LEU A 298 -18.20 11.58 12.86
N GLN A 299 -18.26 12.78 13.44
CA GLN A 299 -18.16 12.99 14.89
C GLN A 299 -19.32 13.79 15.47
N SER A 300 -19.82 14.82 14.79
CA SER A 300 -20.79 15.77 15.40
C SER A 300 -22.06 16.04 14.60
N CYS A 301 -22.08 15.81 13.28
CA CYS A 301 -23.22 16.18 12.43
C CYS A 301 -24.55 15.51 12.85
N TRP A 302 -25.62 16.26 13.10
CA TRP A 302 -26.89 15.67 13.55
C TRP A 302 -27.47 14.63 12.56
N ILE A 303 -27.29 14.82 11.24
CA ILE A 303 -27.72 13.86 10.19
C ILE A 303 -27.14 12.46 10.41
N THR A 304 -25.92 12.36 10.94
CA THR A 304 -25.24 11.07 11.09
C THR A 304 -25.32 10.50 12.50
N HIS A 305 -26.11 11.11 13.40
CA HIS A 305 -26.19 10.69 14.81
C HIS A 305 -26.41 9.17 14.95
N ASP A 306 -27.48 8.64 14.36
CA ASP A 306 -27.81 7.20 14.45
C ASP A 306 -26.72 6.31 13.84
N ALA A 307 -26.15 6.73 12.71
CA ALA A 307 -25.08 5.98 12.06
C ALA A 307 -23.78 5.98 12.89
N ARG A 308 -23.50 7.05 13.65
CA ARG A 308 -22.39 7.09 14.61
C ARG A 308 -22.64 6.18 15.80
N CYS A 309 -23.85 6.20 16.37
CA CYS A 309 -24.25 5.29 17.45
C CYS A 309 -24.15 3.83 16.99
N ALA A 310 -24.61 3.52 15.77
CA ALA A 310 -24.51 2.17 15.20
C ALA A 310 -23.06 1.72 14.96
N ARG A 311 -22.15 2.63 14.54
CA ARG A 311 -20.71 2.35 14.43
C ARG A 311 -20.12 1.99 15.78
N HIS A 312 -20.39 2.81 16.80
CA HIS A 312 -19.94 2.59 18.17
C HIS A 312 -20.40 1.22 18.70
N ASN A 313 -21.71 0.97 18.65
CA ASN A 313 -22.33 -0.24 19.19
C ASN A 313 -21.83 -1.50 18.48
N ARG A 314 -21.46 -1.42 17.20
CA ARG A 314 -20.85 -2.55 16.48
C ARG A 314 -19.49 -2.95 17.05
N VAL A 315 -18.66 -1.97 17.41
CA VAL A 315 -17.36 -2.23 18.03
C VAL A 315 -17.57 -2.84 19.42
N ALA A 316 -18.44 -2.26 20.24
CA ALA A 316 -18.77 -2.77 21.57
C ALA A 316 -19.31 -4.22 21.52
N ARG A 317 -20.30 -4.50 20.66
CA ARG A 317 -20.88 -5.84 20.52
C ARG A 317 -19.88 -6.88 20.03
N GLU A 318 -19.02 -6.54 19.07
CA GLU A 318 -17.98 -7.47 18.62
C GLU A 318 -16.97 -7.74 19.75
N LEU A 319 -16.59 -6.71 20.51
CA LEU A 319 -15.71 -6.88 21.66
C LEU A 319 -16.34 -7.80 22.72
N ALA A 320 -17.61 -7.57 23.09
CA ALA A 320 -18.37 -8.40 24.00
C ALA A 320 -18.43 -9.86 23.54
N LYS A 321 -18.75 -10.08 22.26
CA LYS A 321 -18.79 -11.41 21.63
C LYS A 321 -17.45 -12.14 21.74
N ARG A 322 -16.34 -11.45 21.54
CA ARG A 322 -14.99 -12.05 21.60
C ARG A 322 -14.57 -12.36 23.04
N LEU A 323 -14.91 -11.49 23.99
CA LEU A 323 -14.66 -11.73 25.42
C LEU A 323 -15.48 -12.91 25.95
N ARG A 324 -16.77 -13.02 25.58
CA ARG A 324 -17.60 -14.20 25.93
C ARG A 324 -17.01 -15.51 25.44
N ARG A 325 -16.45 -15.54 24.23
CA ARG A 325 -15.74 -16.72 23.69
C ARG A 325 -14.47 -17.09 24.45
N LEU A 326 -13.88 -16.14 25.17
CA LEU A 326 -12.74 -16.38 26.06
C LEU A 326 -13.19 -16.77 27.49
N GLY A 327 -14.49 -16.98 27.72
CA GLY A 327 -15.03 -17.38 29.01
C GLY A 327 -15.29 -16.22 29.98
N TYR A 328 -15.30 -14.96 29.51
CA TYR A 328 -15.74 -13.84 30.34
C TYR A 328 -17.27 -13.80 30.44
N THR A 329 -17.78 -13.53 31.64
CA THR A 329 -19.15 -13.04 31.82
C THR A 329 -19.18 -11.57 31.44
N VAL A 330 -19.93 -11.21 30.38
CA VAL A 330 -19.94 -9.83 29.87
C VAL A 330 -21.32 -9.22 30.00
N PHE A 331 -21.40 -8.14 30.77
CA PHE A 331 -22.57 -7.29 30.89
C PHE A 331 -22.47 -6.13 29.91
N GLU A 332 -23.46 -5.99 29.04
CA GLU A 332 -23.60 -4.84 28.14
C GLU A 332 -24.47 -3.82 28.84
N GLU A 333 -24.03 -2.55 28.88
CA GLU A 333 -24.88 -1.44 29.28
C GLU A 333 -25.48 -1.57 30.71
N LEU A 334 -24.76 -2.23 31.64
CA LEU A 334 -25.19 -2.40 33.04
C LEU A 334 -25.40 -1.03 33.70
N ARG A 335 -26.57 -0.84 34.33
CA ARG A 335 -26.86 0.36 35.10
C ARG A 335 -26.44 0.15 36.55
N ALA A 336 -25.45 0.90 37.00
CA ALA A 336 -25.02 0.92 38.39
C ALA A 336 -25.52 2.23 39.05
N PRO A 337 -26.44 2.15 40.03
CA PRO A 337 -26.94 3.32 40.75
C PRO A 337 -25.83 4.03 41.52
N THR A 338 -25.83 5.36 41.49
CA THR A 338 -24.99 6.22 42.35
C THR A 338 -25.87 6.98 43.33
N SER A 339 -25.27 7.82 44.19
CA SER A 339 -26.01 8.60 45.19
C SER A 339 -27.05 9.54 44.57
N THR A 340 -26.76 10.09 43.38
CA THR A 340 -27.56 11.13 42.71
C THR A 340 -28.13 10.69 41.35
N SER A 341 -27.63 9.60 40.76
CA SER A 341 -27.99 9.18 39.41
C SER A 341 -27.65 7.70 39.19
N PHE A 342 -27.23 7.34 37.97
CA PHE A 342 -26.63 6.05 37.67
C PHE A 342 -25.51 6.22 36.64
N ILE A 343 -24.55 5.31 36.67
CA ILE A 343 -23.55 5.17 35.63
C ILE A 343 -23.85 3.93 34.78
N LYS A 344 -23.48 4.03 33.51
CA LYS A 344 -23.76 3.02 32.50
C LYS A 344 -22.56 2.88 31.57
N PRO A 345 -21.53 2.10 31.92
CA PRO A 345 -20.45 1.79 31.00
C PRO A 345 -20.95 0.90 29.86
N ASP A 346 -20.28 0.96 28.70
CA ASP A 346 -20.66 0.14 27.56
C ASP A 346 -20.58 -1.36 27.86
N LEU A 347 -19.46 -1.79 28.45
CA LEU A 347 -19.20 -3.20 28.77
C LEU A 347 -18.56 -3.33 30.16
N ILE A 348 -18.93 -4.40 30.86
CA ILE A 348 -18.23 -4.90 32.03
C ILE A 348 -17.94 -6.38 31.80
N ALA A 349 -16.66 -6.74 31.75
CA ALA A 349 -16.20 -8.11 31.57
C ALA A 349 -15.65 -8.66 32.88
N VAL A 350 -16.22 -9.75 33.37
CA VAL A 350 -15.86 -10.39 34.64
C VAL A 350 -15.28 -11.78 34.37
N ARG A 351 -14.12 -12.06 34.99
CA ARG A 351 -13.49 -13.39 34.99
C ARG A 351 -12.60 -13.51 36.22
N GLU A 352 -12.60 -14.68 36.87
CA GLU A 352 -11.72 -14.97 38.03
C GLU A 352 -11.80 -13.87 39.11
N ARG A 353 -13.03 -13.47 39.48
CA ARG A 353 -13.32 -12.40 40.46
C ARG A 353 -12.71 -11.03 40.11
N ARG A 354 -12.29 -10.80 38.87
CA ARG A 354 -11.82 -9.51 38.37
C ARG A 354 -12.81 -8.94 37.35
N ALA A 355 -13.29 -7.74 37.60
CA ALA A 355 -14.10 -6.97 36.66
C ALA A 355 -13.23 -5.97 35.88
N THR A 356 -13.45 -5.90 34.56
CA THR A 356 -12.88 -4.87 33.69
C THR A 356 -13.98 -4.06 33.03
N VAL A 357 -14.03 -2.77 33.30
CA VAL A 357 -14.93 -1.82 32.65
C VAL A 357 -14.31 -1.36 31.33
N ILE A 358 -15.02 -1.57 30.22
CA ILE A 358 -14.53 -1.24 28.88
C ILE A 358 -15.53 -0.31 28.21
N ASP A 359 -15.18 0.96 28.16
CA ASP A 359 -15.98 2.00 27.54
C ASP A 359 -15.41 2.31 26.15
N VAL A 360 -16.18 2.04 25.10
CA VAL A 360 -15.77 2.23 23.72
C VAL A 360 -15.88 3.71 23.36
N SER A 361 -14.99 4.19 22.51
CA SER A 361 -15.12 5.53 21.94
C SER A 361 -14.50 5.65 20.57
N ILE A 362 -15.26 6.28 19.67
CA ILE A 362 -14.80 6.60 18.33
C ILE A 362 -14.52 8.09 18.24
N VAL A 363 -13.24 8.47 18.20
CA VAL A 363 -12.77 9.85 18.41
C VAL A 363 -12.21 10.50 17.14
N SER A 364 -12.06 11.82 17.17
CA SER A 364 -11.25 12.58 16.21
C SER A 364 -9.76 12.24 16.35
N ASP A 365 -9.02 12.40 15.26
CA ASP A 365 -7.56 12.26 15.27
C ASP A 365 -6.94 13.21 16.32
N GLY A 366 -5.91 12.74 17.03
CA GLY A 366 -5.17 13.51 18.05
C GLY A 366 -5.82 13.53 19.45
N ARG A 367 -7.02 12.96 19.62
CA ARG A 367 -7.78 13.02 20.89
C ARG A 367 -7.60 11.79 21.79
N GLY A 368 -6.83 10.79 21.36
CA GLY A 368 -6.71 9.50 22.06
C GLY A 368 -6.30 9.63 23.54
N VAL A 369 -5.23 10.36 23.82
CA VAL A 369 -4.70 10.56 25.19
C VAL A 369 -5.71 11.31 26.06
N THR A 370 -6.29 12.40 25.55
CA THR A 370 -7.26 13.21 26.29
C THR A 370 -8.48 12.36 26.69
N VAL A 371 -9.08 11.64 25.73
CA VAL A 371 -10.26 10.81 25.99
C VAL A 371 -9.93 9.61 26.88
N TRP A 372 -8.73 9.06 26.79
CA TRP A 372 -8.27 8.01 27.70
C TRP A 372 -8.25 8.51 29.15
N ASN A 373 -7.64 9.68 29.38
CA ASN A 373 -7.54 10.27 30.72
C ASN A 373 -8.92 10.68 31.25
N GLU A 374 -9.76 11.33 30.43
CA GLU A 374 -11.14 11.69 30.79
C GLU A 374 -11.95 10.45 31.23
N LYS A 375 -11.84 9.33 30.50
CA LYS A 375 -12.54 8.08 30.85
C LYS A 375 -11.97 7.40 32.07
N LYS A 376 -10.64 7.37 32.21
CA LYS A 376 -9.97 6.82 33.41
C LYS A 376 -10.36 7.62 34.65
N GLN A 377 -10.38 8.94 34.56
CA GLN A 377 -10.82 9.83 35.64
C GLN A 377 -12.29 9.64 35.95
N LYS A 378 -13.16 9.61 34.93
CA LYS A 378 -14.59 9.42 35.12
C LYS A 378 -14.86 8.11 35.87
N TYR A 379 -14.46 6.97 35.31
CA TYR A 379 -14.83 5.68 35.88
C TYR A 379 -13.95 5.25 37.06
N GLY A 380 -12.76 5.82 37.22
CA GLY A 380 -11.86 5.55 38.34
C GLY A 380 -12.20 6.29 39.63
N ALA A 381 -13.25 7.11 39.67
CA ALA A 381 -13.73 7.70 40.91
C ALA A 381 -14.28 6.60 41.85
N ASP A 382 -14.00 6.73 43.15
CA ASP A 382 -14.37 5.71 44.15
C ASP A 382 -15.87 5.45 44.19
N GLU A 383 -16.70 6.50 44.10
CA GLU A 383 -18.16 6.38 44.04
C GLU A 383 -18.61 5.44 42.91
N PHE A 384 -17.99 5.56 41.73
CA PHE A 384 -18.38 4.78 40.55
C PHE A 384 -17.88 3.34 40.64
N SER A 385 -16.70 3.15 41.19
CA SER A 385 -16.17 1.82 41.46
C SER A 385 -17.06 1.06 42.45
N LEU A 386 -17.46 1.72 43.55
CA LEU A 386 -18.37 1.17 44.55
C LEU A 386 -19.76 0.87 43.98
N ALA A 387 -20.30 1.77 43.15
CA ALA A 387 -21.58 1.56 42.47
C ALA A 387 -21.55 0.33 41.57
N ILE A 388 -20.50 0.17 40.76
CA ILE A 388 -20.35 -1.00 39.86
C ILE A 388 -20.20 -2.29 40.66
N ILE A 389 -19.35 -2.31 41.70
CA ILE A 389 -19.15 -3.50 42.53
C ILE A 389 -20.46 -3.89 43.22
N SER A 390 -21.20 -2.92 43.75
CA SER A 390 -22.49 -3.15 44.40
C SER A 390 -23.53 -3.70 43.42
N ALA A 391 -23.61 -3.14 42.21
CA ALA A 391 -24.50 -3.61 41.16
C ALA A 391 -24.16 -5.04 40.70
N LEU A 392 -22.87 -5.38 40.58
CA LEU A 392 -22.41 -6.73 40.25
C LEU A 392 -22.74 -7.73 41.38
N ARG A 393 -22.54 -7.34 42.64
CA ARG A 393 -22.90 -8.18 43.80
C ARG A 393 -24.40 -8.46 43.84
N ALA A 394 -25.24 -7.47 43.57
CA ALA A 394 -26.70 -7.62 43.56
C ALA A 394 -27.20 -8.65 42.52
N ILE A 395 -26.44 -8.88 41.45
CA ILE A 395 -26.74 -9.91 40.44
C ILE A 395 -25.92 -11.20 40.63
N GLY A 396 -25.35 -11.41 41.82
CA GLY A 396 -24.63 -12.62 42.19
C GLY A 396 -23.21 -12.72 41.62
N CYS A 397 -22.61 -11.62 41.20
CA CYS A 397 -21.24 -11.57 40.66
C CYS A 397 -20.30 -10.82 41.61
N ASP A 398 -19.70 -11.53 42.55
CA ASP A 398 -18.67 -10.95 43.42
C ASP A 398 -17.32 -10.78 42.71
N VAL A 399 -16.69 -9.64 42.97
CA VAL A 399 -15.38 -9.28 42.41
C VAL A 399 -14.48 -8.67 43.48
N ASP A 400 -13.20 -8.97 43.40
CA ASP A 400 -12.15 -8.48 44.31
C ASP A 400 -11.46 -7.24 43.73
N PHE A 401 -11.39 -7.14 42.40
CA PHE A 401 -10.70 -6.06 41.70
C PHE A 401 -11.55 -5.52 40.55
N LEU A 402 -11.63 -4.19 40.47
CA LEU A 402 -12.21 -3.47 39.34
C LEU A 402 -11.12 -2.68 38.61
N VAL A 403 -11.04 -2.83 37.29
CA VAL A 403 -10.08 -2.08 36.46
C VAL A 403 -10.80 -1.42 35.30
N HIS A 404 -10.44 -0.18 35.00
CA HIS A 404 -11.00 0.56 33.86
C HIS A 404 -10.04 0.48 32.68
N GLN A 405 -10.50 0.01 31.53
CA GLN A 405 -9.69 -0.11 30.31
C GLN A 405 -10.49 0.38 29.09
N PRO A 406 -10.48 1.69 28.78
CA PRO A 406 -11.20 2.25 27.65
C PRO A 406 -10.76 1.67 26.30
N MET A 407 -11.70 1.48 25.37
CA MET A 407 -11.40 1.08 23.99
C MET A 407 -11.56 2.27 23.04
N ILE A 408 -10.45 2.91 22.69
CA ILE A 408 -10.46 4.14 21.90
C ILE A 408 -9.95 3.86 20.48
N ILE A 409 -10.76 4.22 19.49
CA ILE A 409 -10.41 4.10 18.07
C ILE A 409 -10.73 5.43 17.38
N SER A 410 -9.86 5.93 16.50
CA SER A 410 -10.21 7.11 15.70
C SER A 410 -11.29 6.79 14.66
N TYR A 411 -11.97 7.79 14.12
CA TYR A 411 -12.92 7.58 13.01
C TYR A 411 -12.25 7.02 11.75
N ARG A 412 -10.90 7.13 11.62
CA ARG A 412 -10.10 6.52 10.55
C ARG A 412 -9.71 5.05 10.84
N GLY A 413 -10.17 4.49 11.96
CA GLY A 413 -9.86 3.13 12.40
C GLY A 413 -8.43 2.97 12.86
N ILE A 414 -7.95 3.90 13.69
CA ILE A 414 -6.65 3.82 14.34
C ILE A 414 -6.91 3.54 15.82
N CYS A 415 -6.53 2.36 16.31
CA CYS A 415 -6.65 2.03 17.72
C CYS A 415 -5.59 2.77 18.53
N PHE A 416 -5.99 3.37 19.63
CA PHE A 416 -5.06 3.94 20.60
C PHE A 416 -4.16 2.82 21.19
N PRO A 417 -2.83 3.01 21.33
CA PRO A 417 -1.93 1.93 21.75
C PRO A 417 -2.28 1.31 23.09
N GLN A 418 -2.58 2.14 24.10
CA GLN A 418 -2.96 1.69 25.45
C GLN A 418 -4.27 0.90 25.43
N SER A 419 -5.22 1.27 24.57
CA SER A 419 -6.43 0.47 24.36
C SER A 419 -6.07 -0.90 23.77
N ALA A 420 -5.22 -0.95 22.73
CA ALA A 420 -4.80 -2.20 22.12
C ALA A 420 -4.09 -3.12 23.13
N GLU A 421 -3.16 -2.58 23.91
CA GLU A 421 -2.47 -3.30 24.99
C GLU A 421 -3.45 -3.84 26.03
N ALA A 422 -4.42 -3.01 26.44
CA ALA A 422 -5.40 -3.41 27.45
C ALA A 422 -6.29 -4.58 26.98
N VAL A 423 -6.85 -4.52 25.75
CA VAL A 423 -7.65 -5.64 25.25
C VAL A 423 -6.81 -6.89 24.97
N ILE A 424 -5.55 -6.74 24.55
CA ILE A 424 -4.62 -7.89 24.45
C ILE A 424 -4.34 -8.50 25.82
N GLY A 425 -4.20 -7.67 26.86
CA GLY A 425 -4.06 -8.11 28.26
C GLY A 425 -5.28 -8.87 28.80
N LEU A 426 -6.46 -8.72 28.17
CA LEU A 426 -7.65 -9.52 28.43
C LEU A 426 -7.69 -10.85 27.64
N GLY A 427 -6.58 -11.22 27.00
CA GLY A 427 -6.44 -12.45 26.23
C GLY A 427 -6.94 -12.37 24.78
N LEU A 428 -7.35 -11.19 24.28
CA LEU A 428 -7.76 -11.04 22.90
C LEU A 428 -6.55 -11.02 21.95
N SER A 429 -6.70 -11.67 20.80
CA SER A 429 -5.64 -11.70 19.80
C SER A 429 -5.38 -10.33 19.16
N LYS A 430 -4.15 -10.11 18.67
CA LYS A 430 -3.78 -8.97 17.83
C LYS A 430 -4.67 -8.84 16.57
N VAL A 431 -5.18 -9.96 16.06
CA VAL A 431 -6.13 -9.98 14.92
C VAL A 431 -7.45 -9.37 15.33
N THR A 432 -7.94 -9.64 16.54
CA THR A 432 -9.17 -9.04 17.06
C THR A 432 -9.07 -7.52 17.10
N VAL A 433 -7.95 -6.96 17.58
CA VAL A 433 -7.75 -5.50 17.60
C VAL A 433 -7.83 -4.92 16.18
N SER A 434 -7.18 -5.56 15.21
CA SER A 434 -7.27 -5.19 13.79
C SER A 434 -8.71 -5.25 13.26
N ASP A 435 -9.46 -6.30 13.60
CA ASP A 435 -10.85 -6.45 13.18
C ASP A 435 -11.73 -5.32 13.75
N LEU A 436 -11.53 -4.94 15.01
CA LEU A 436 -12.23 -3.81 15.64
C LEU A 436 -11.92 -2.48 14.92
N CYS A 437 -10.66 -2.24 14.54
CA CYS A 437 -10.28 -1.08 13.71
C CYS A 437 -11.01 -1.08 12.37
N LEU A 438 -11.08 -2.24 11.70
CA LEU A 438 -11.76 -2.37 10.41
C LEU A 438 -13.27 -2.15 10.56
N LEU A 439 -13.89 -2.63 11.64
CA LEU A 439 -15.29 -2.35 11.95
C LEU A 439 -15.56 -0.87 12.14
N ALA A 440 -14.65 -0.13 12.80
CA ALA A 440 -14.74 1.31 12.93
C ALA A 440 -14.66 2.00 11.55
N ILE A 441 -13.75 1.57 10.66
CA ILE A 441 -13.66 2.06 9.26
C ILE A 441 -14.97 1.84 8.52
N VAL A 442 -15.49 0.61 8.55
CA VAL A 442 -16.75 0.26 7.87
C VAL A 442 -17.91 1.10 8.41
N GLY A 443 -17.99 1.30 9.73
CA GLY A 443 -19.01 2.13 10.34
C GLY A 443 -18.86 3.62 9.97
N SER A 444 -17.63 4.14 9.89
CA SER A 444 -17.38 5.50 9.42
C SER A 444 -17.79 5.70 7.96
N LEU A 445 -17.49 4.73 7.08
CA LEU A 445 -17.93 4.78 5.69
C LEU A 445 -19.46 4.76 5.56
N ARG A 446 -20.16 3.99 6.41
CA ARG A 446 -21.63 3.98 6.47
C ARG A 446 -22.19 5.32 6.94
N ALA A 447 -21.62 5.91 7.99
CA ALA A 447 -22.03 7.24 8.46
C ALA A 447 -21.81 8.31 7.38
N TYR A 448 -20.69 8.25 6.66
CA TYR A 448 -20.47 9.09 5.49
C TYR A 448 -21.52 8.86 4.40
N ASP A 449 -21.84 7.61 4.05
CA ASP A 449 -22.86 7.30 3.04
C ASP A 449 -24.24 7.82 3.44
N THR A 450 -24.62 7.69 4.72
CA THR A 450 -25.85 8.27 5.28
C THR A 450 -25.88 9.78 5.10
N PHE A 451 -24.78 10.47 5.43
CA PHE A 451 -24.67 11.92 5.20
C PHE A 451 -24.83 12.27 3.72
N MET A 452 -24.12 11.56 2.84
CA MET A 452 -24.21 11.81 1.40
C MET A 452 -25.64 11.60 0.91
N ARG A 453 -26.32 10.52 1.30
CA ARG A 453 -27.72 10.24 0.88
C ARG A 453 -28.72 11.23 1.47
N GLY A 454 -28.59 11.58 2.74
CA GLY A 454 -29.51 12.47 3.45
C GLY A 454 -29.45 13.93 3.01
N THR A 455 -28.52 14.28 2.12
CA THR A 455 -28.27 15.65 1.65
C THR A 455 -28.58 15.86 0.17
N TRP A 456 -29.12 14.84 -0.53
CA TRP A 456 -29.69 14.96 -1.87
C TRP A 456 -31.21 15.15 -1.81
N ARG A 457 -31.69 16.07 -0.97
CA ARG A 457 -33.08 16.52 -0.98
C ARG A 457 -33.15 17.95 -1.47
#